data_AF-A0A150TLH4-F1
#
_entry.id   AF-A0A150TLH4-F1
#
_cell.length_a   1.000
_cell.length_b   1.000
_cell.length_c   1.000
_cell.angle_alpha   90.00
_cell.angle_beta   90.00
_cell.angle_gamma   90.00
#
_symmetry.space_group_name_H-M   'P 1'
#
loop_
_entity.id
_entity.type
_entity.pdbx_description
1 polymer ?
#
loop_
_entity_poly.entity_id
_entity_poly.type
_entity_poly.pdbx_seq_one_letter_code
_entity_poly.pdbx_strand_id
1 'polypeptide(L)'
;MSQAVTAGGHVTFNCGDSPVTIAISTPIQVGAETVVDGEGKITLDGGGTSRIFIVTNKLSVRNLSFINGKAPDDSNGGAVKGEWRSNVEVIGCTFEDNTAGTAGGAIGVWTGSSLTVVASQFRRNKSGYGGAIYSLWSPLHIVNSEFTDNSAFVDSNGGAIGTDGALDPAYRNPHDGVDTAGGTVEICGSRFQNNEAYGAGGAAFLWVYPPDKVIIDRCTVEGNTLGKDSGGTGVALGGGMRVSNGEITIKGTSFLSNIGETHGGGLYLDCEPTCTITNSTFYSNKATDGYGGAIFGDKLRVNNVTFAKNFAKGHGGALFGGSDWVFKNTVFADNKAGNPWGQAYSCSATGTGDHVLQWVTDFKGVGSDPCISNPTAADPKLADPADNGGITFTILPGAGSPVLGAGAGCEPVDQRGQPRDTAACDLGAVEVP
;
A
#
# COMPACT_ATOMS: atom_id res chain seq x y z
N MET A 1 17.47 14.63 -28.18
CA MET A 1 17.23 13.87 -26.93
C MET A 1 18.08 12.60 -26.86
N SER A 2 17.85 11.57 -27.68
CA SER A 2 18.57 10.28 -27.57
C SER A 2 20.11 10.42 -27.47
N GLN A 3 20.73 11.20 -28.37
CA GLN A 3 22.18 11.46 -28.31
C GLN A 3 22.64 12.14 -27.00
N ALA A 4 21.84 13.07 -26.47
CA ALA A 4 22.17 13.76 -25.21
C ALA A 4 22.06 12.80 -24.02
N VAL A 5 21.03 11.96 -23.99
CA VAL A 5 20.86 10.93 -22.96
C VAL A 5 21.99 9.89 -23.03
N THR A 6 22.41 9.48 -24.23
CA THR A 6 23.56 8.57 -24.38
C THR A 6 24.87 9.19 -23.90
N ALA A 7 25.05 10.51 -24.08
CA ALA A 7 26.22 11.22 -23.57
C ALA A 7 26.23 11.36 -22.03
N GLY A 8 25.06 11.26 -21.39
CA GLY A 8 24.88 11.40 -19.94
C GLY A 8 24.85 12.86 -19.46
N GLY A 9 24.93 13.02 -18.15
CA GLY A 9 24.86 14.33 -17.49
C GLY A 9 23.44 14.87 -17.38
N HIS A 10 23.29 16.19 -17.41
CA HIS A 10 21.99 16.85 -17.24
C HIS A 10 21.40 17.24 -18.61
N VAL A 11 20.30 16.58 -18.98
CA VAL A 11 19.57 16.79 -20.22
C VAL A 11 18.34 17.64 -19.95
N THR A 12 18.30 18.81 -20.59
CA THR A 12 17.17 19.76 -20.58
C THR A 12 16.66 20.02 -22.01
N PHE A 13 15.53 20.72 -22.12
CA PHE A 13 14.84 20.92 -23.40
C PHE A 13 14.70 22.41 -23.73
N ASN A 14 15.18 22.82 -24.91
CA ASN A 14 15.03 24.19 -25.41
C ASN A 14 13.88 24.27 -26.43
N CYS A 15 12.67 23.93 -25.98
CA CYS A 15 11.48 23.86 -26.83
C CYS A 15 10.58 25.11 -26.74
N GLY A 16 11.00 26.14 -26.00
CA GLY A 16 10.19 27.31 -25.70
C GLY A 16 9.27 27.12 -24.49
N ASP A 17 8.26 27.99 -24.36
CA ASP A 17 7.39 28.02 -23.18
C ASP A 17 6.18 27.08 -23.25
N SER A 18 5.79 26.67 -24.45
CA SER A 18 4.66 25.77 -24.67
C SER A 18 5.01 24.33 -24.31
N PRO A 19 4.06 23.54 -23.76
CA PRO A 19 4.24 22.10 -23.60
C PRO A 19 4.54 21.41 -24.94
N VAL A 20 5.42 20.40 -24.91
CA VAL A 20 5.86 19.65 -26.10
C VAL A 20 5.76 18.15 -25.85
N THR A 21 5.12 17.47 -26.80
CA THR A 21 5.12 16.00 -26.87
C THR A 21 6.18 15.52 -27.85
N ILE A 22 7.06 14.64 -27.39
CA ILE A 22 8.12 14.01 -28.17
C ILE A 22 7.74 12.55 -28.36
N ALA A 23 7.48 12.17 -29.62
CA ALA A 23 7.22 10.78 -29.97
C ALA A 23 8.50 9.95 -29.86
N ILE A 24 8.43 8.83 -29.15
CA ILE A 24 9.52 7.88 -28.96
C ILE A 24 9.15 6.60 -29.69
N SER A 25 9.62 6.46 -30.94
CA SER A 25 9.40 5.25 -31.74
C SER A 25 10.43 4.15 -31.44
N THR A 26 11.53 4.49 -30.77
CA THR A 26 12.60 3.54 -30.43
C THR A 26 13.12 3.84 -29.02
N PRO A 27 13.29 2.82 -28.16
CA PRO A 27 13.72 3.05 -26.78
C PRO A 27 15.07 3.75 -26.69
N ILE A 28 15.17 4.73 -25.80
CA ILE A 28 16.39 5.47 -25.52
C ILE A 28 17.21 4.71 -24.48
N GLN A 29 18.48 4.45 -24.82
CA GLN A 29 19.43 3.76 -23.93
C GLN A 29 20.07 4.75 -22.97
N VAL A 30 20.03 4.44 -21.67
CA VAL A 30 20.66 5.21 -20.59
C VAL A 30 21.81 4.39 -19.99
N GLY A 31 22.99 4.53 -20.60
CA GLY A 31 24.22 3.85 -20.16
C GLY A 31 25.14 4.71 -19.29
N ALA A 32 25.07 6.03 -19.43
CA ALA A 32 25.75 6.98 -18.56
C ALA A 32 24.78 7.49 -17.47
N GLU A 33 25.30 7.93 -16.34
CA GLU A 33 24.49 8.60 -15.33
C GLU A 33 23.83 9.84 -15.92
N THR A 34 22.50 9.87 -15.91
CA THR A 34 21.73 10.88 -16.63
C THR A 34 20.61 11.43 -15.77
N VAL A 35 20.49 12.75 -15.74
CA VAL A 35 19.30 13.46 -15.28
C VAL A 35 18.56 13.98 -16.51
N VAL A 36 17.27 13.70 -16.64
CA VAL A 36 16.41 14.28 -17.68
C VAL A 36 15.36 15.12 -16.99
N ASP A 37 15.40 16.43 -17.19
CA ASP A 37 14.45 17.37 -16.59
C ASP A 37 13.56 17.98 -17.68
N GLY A 38 12.25 17.73 -17.55
CA GLY A 38 11.24 18.24 -18.47
C GLY A 38 10.69 19.60 -18.09
N GLU A 39 11.08 20.16 -16.93
CA GLU A 39 10.59 21.44 -16.39
C GLU A 39 9.05 21.56 -16.38
N GLY A 40 8.34 20.42 -16.32
CA GLY A 40 6.88 20.35 -16.34
C GLY A 40 6.23 20.57 -17.71
N LYS A 41 7.03 20.66 -18.78
CA LYS A 41 6.57 20.97 -20.15
C LYS A 41 6.67 19.80 -21.12
N ILE A 42 7.43 18.77 -20.77
CA ILE A 42 7.81 17.73 -21.72
C ILE A 42 7.04 16.43 -21.46
N THR A 43 6.38 15.98 -22.52
CA THR A 43 5.74 14.66 -22.60
C THR A 43 6.54 13.75 -23.52
N LEU A 44 6.90 12.58 -23.03
CA LEU A 44 7.51 11.50 -23.81
C LEU A 44 6.41 10.48 -24.11
N ASP A 45 6.11 10.30 -25.40
CA ASP A 45 4.99 9.47 -25.85
C ASP A 45 5.50 8.22 -26.59
N GLY A 46 5.26 7.04 -26.02
CA GLY A 46 5.60 5.76 -26.63
C GLY A 46 4.61 5.32 -27.74
N GLY A 47 3.54 6.07 -27.96
CA GLY A 47 2.55 5.84 -29.01
C GLY A 47 1.82 4.50 -28.92
N GLY A 48 1.81 3.87 -27.75
CA GLY A 48 1.22 2.54 -27.53
C GLY A 48 1.97 1.41 -28.23
N THR A 49 3.21 1.67 -28.68
CA THR A 49 3.98 0.72 -29.50
C THR A 49 5.45 0.61 -29.08
N SER A 50 5.96 1.56 -28.30
CA SER A 50 7.37 1.61 -27.92
C SER A 50 7.59 1.88 -26.45
N ARG A 51 8.64 1.27 -25.90
CA ARG A 51 9.18 1.63 -24.60
C ARG A 51 9.97 2.93 -24.71
N ILE A 52 9.93 3.76 -23.67
CA ILE A 52 10.60 5.07 -23.69
C ILE A 52 12.08 4.94 -23.29
N PHE A 53 12.39 4.41 -22.11
CA PHE A 53 13.76 4.27 -21.61
C PHE A 53 14.14 2.82 -21.29
N ILE A 54 15.39 2.49 -21.58
CA ILE A 54 16.09 1.30 -21.07
C ILE A 54 17.31 1.79 -20.31
N VAL A 55 17.35 1.50 -19.00
CA VAL A 55 18.34 2.02 -18.05
C VAL A 55 19.29 0.90 -17.66
N THR A 56 20.56 1.01 -18.02
CA THR A 56 21.62 0.06 -17.63
C THR A 56 22.57 0.61 -16.58
N ASN A 57 22.40 1.88 -16.22
CA ASN A 57 23.17 2.57 -15.18
C ASN A 57 22.22 3.40 -14.30
N LYS A 58 22.39 4.73 -14.23
CA LYS A 58 21.56 5.61 -13.42
C LYS A 58 20.73 6.59 -14.27
N LEU A 59 19.43 6.66 -13.97
CA LEU A 59 18.50 7.61 -14.54
C LEU A 59 17.75 8.36 -13.43
N SER A 60 17.76 9.69 -13.48
CA SER A 60 16.87 10.55 -12.70
C SER A 60 15.95 11.29 -13.68
N VAL A 61 14.66 11.01 -13.65
CA VAL A 61 13.65 11.73 -14.46
C VAL A 61 12.89 12.70 -13.58
N ARG A 62 12.76 13.94 -14.05
CA ARG A 62 12.19 15.05 -13.27
C ARG A 62 11.18 15.84 -14.07
N ASN A 63 10.01 16.10 -13.49
CA ASN A 63 8.99 16.99 -14.07
C ASN A 63 8.64 16.64 -15.52
N LEU A 64 8.46 15.34 -15.78
CA LEU A 64 8.21 14.75 -17.09
C LEU A 64 6.87 14.00 -17.08
N SER A 65 6.20 13.99 -18.22
CA SER A 65 5.08 13.09 -18.48
C SER A 65 5.50 11.93 -19.38
N PHE A 66 5.15 10.70 -19.01
CA PHE A 66 5.39 9.47 -19.75
C PHE A 66 4.04 8.88 -20.12
N ILE A 67 3.71 8.90 -21.41
CA ILE A 67 2.41 8.43 -21.89
C ILE A 67 2.56 7.31 -22.91
N ASN A 68 1.61 6.38 -22.89
CA ASN A 68 1.49 5.30 -23.88
C ASN A 68 2.78 4.51 -24.12
N GLY A 69 3.67 4.43 -23.13
CA GLY A 69 4.84 3.56 -23.17
C GLY A 69 4.38 2.11 -23.23
N LYS A 70 4.89 1.34 -24.18
CA LYS A 70 4.54 -0.08 -24.33
C LYS A 70 5.79 -0.95 -24.41
N ALA A 71 5.90 -1.88 -23.48
CA ALA A 71 6.92 -2.92 -23.56
C ALA A 71 6.58 -3.91 -24.70
N PRO A 72 7.57 -4.50 -25.38
CA PRO A 72 7.33 -5.68 -26.22
C PRO A 72 6.62 -6.78 -25.43
N ASP A 73 5.88 -7.65 -26.13
CA ASP A 73 5.17 -8.77 -25.50
C ASP A 73 6.13 -9.58 -24.60
N ASP A 74 5.64 -10.03 -23.45
CA ASP A 74 6.42 -10.73 -22.38
C ASP A 74 7.59 -9.95 -21.76
N SER A 75 7.53 -8.61 -21.77
CA SER A 75 8.54 -7.75 -21.13
C SER A 75 7.95 -6.85 -20.05
N ASN A 76 8.81 -6.28 -19.21
CA ASN A 76 8.42 -5.34 -18.15
C ASN A 76 8.79 -3.89 -18.52
N GLY A 77 8.24 -2.94 -17.77
CA GLY A 77 8.57 -1.52 -17.90
C GLY A 77 8.09 -0.95 -19.22
N GLY A 78 6.82 -0.56 -19.28
CA GLY A 78 6.22 0.02 -20.50
C GLY A 78 6.83 1.36 -20.85
N ALA A 79 6.99 2.26 -19.87
CA ALA A 79 7.72 3.51 -20.07
C ALA A 79 9.21 3.32 -19.79
N VAL A 80 9.55 2.82 -18.59
CA VAL A 80 10.93 2.74 -18.11
C VAL A 80 11.25 1.31 -17.71
N LYS A 81 12.29 0.75 -18.33
CA LYS A 81 12.88 -0.53 -17.94
C LYS A 81 14.23 -0.28 -17.27
N GLY A 82 14.35 -0.56 -15.97
CA GLY A 82 15.62 -0.67 -15.29
C GLY A 82 16.19 -2.08 -15.45
N GLU A 83 17.31 -2.22 -16.15
CA GLU A 83 18.02 -3.49 -16.27
C GLU A 83 18.73 -3.86 -14.96
N TRP A 84 19.37 -5.02 -14.95
CA TRP A 84 20.16 -5.51 -13.82
C TRP A 84 21.07 -4.42 -13.24
N ARG A 85 20.93 -4.20 -11.93
CA ARG A 85 21.73 -3.23 -11.16
C ARG A 85 21.63 -1.78 -11.64
N SER A 86 20.45 -1.37 -12.07
CA SER A 86 20.17 0.02 -12.42
C SER A 86 19.70 0.85 -11.22
N ASN A 87 19.79 2.17 -11.32
CA ASN A 87 19.22 3.10 -10.36
C ASN A 87 18.25 4.04 -11.07
N VAL A 88 16.99 4.02 -10.65
CA VAL A 88 15.94 4.85 -11.25
C VAL A 88 15.35 5.76 -10.16
N GLU A 89 15.45 7.06 -10.38
CA GLU A 89 14.83 8.11 -9.58
C GLU A 89 13.75 8.81 -10.40
N VAL A 90 12.57 8.97 -9.81
CA VAL A 90 11.39 9.56 -10.44
C VAL A 90 10.86 10.67 -9.55
N ILE A 91 10.87 11.91 -10.02
CA ILE A 91 10.56 13.08 -9.19
C ILE A 91 9.61 14.02 -9.93
N GLY A 92 8.41 14.24 -9.38
CA GLY A 92 7.46 15.18 -10.00
C GLY A 92 6.95 14.71 -11.36
N CYS A 93 6.95 13.41 -11.63
CA CYS A 93 6.60 12.85 -12.93
C CYS A 93 5.16 12.32 -12.98
N THR A 94 4.61 12.26 -14.19
CA THR A 94 3.34 11.58 -14.47
C THR A 94 3.59 10.38 -15.39
N PHE A 95 3.06 9.22 -15.04
CA PHE A 95 3.03 8.02 -15.87
C PHE A 95 1.58 7.64 -16.14
N GLU A 96 1.16 7.74 -17.40
CA GLU A 96 -0.23 7.57 -17.80
C GLU A 96 -0.38 6.60 -18.98
N ASP A 97 -1.33 5.68 -18.87
CA ASP A 97 -1.68 4.72 -19.92
C ASP A 97 -0.48 3.90 -20.45
N ASN A 98 0.51 3.62 -19.58
CA ASN A 98 1.65 2.77 -19.94
C ASN A 98 1.34 1.29 -19.71
N THR A 99 1.83 0.44 -20.60
CA THR A 99 1.49 -0.98 -20.63
C THR A 99 2.72 -1.87 -20.76
N ALA A 100 2.71 -2.99 -20.05
CA ALA A 100 3.70 -4.05 -20.19
C ALA A 100 3.01 -5.41 -20.16
N GLY A 101 3.54 -6.39 -20.91
CA GLY A 101 2.95 -7.74 -20.93
C GLY A 101 3.15 -8.47 -19.60
N THR A 102 4.35 -8.34 -19.02
CA THR A 102 4.70 -9.08 -17.81
C THR A 102 4.59 -8.21 -16.56
N ALA A 103 5.44 -7.21 -16.35
CA ALA A 103 5.44 -6.45 -15.09
C ALA A 103 5.63 -4.94 -15.26
N GLY A 104 5.19 -4.15 -14.28
CA GLY A 104 5.44 -2.70 -14.23
C GLY A 104 4.99 -1.98 -15.47
N GLY A 105 3.68 -1.79 -15.65
CA GLY A 105 3.12 -1.14 -16.85
C GLY A 105 3.77 0.20 -17.15
N ALA A 106 4.10 0.98 -16.12
CA ALA A 106 4.95 2.16 -16.23
C ALA A 106 6.43 1.83 -16.06
N ILE A 107 6.82 1.30 -14.90
CA ILE A 107 8.22 1.13 -14.50
C ILE A 107 8.45 -0.30 -14.01
N GLY A 108 9.44 -0.98 -14.60
CA GLY A 108 9.94 -2.26 -14.09
C GLY A 108 11.43 -2.14 -13.75
N VAL A 109 11.84 -2.56 -12.56
CA VAL A 109 13.26 -2.71 -12.17
C VAL A 109 13.57 -4.13 -11.71
N TRP A 110 14.79 -4.61 -11.99
CA TRP A 110 15.21 -6.00 -11.80
C TRP A 110 16.26 -6.14 -10.71
N THR A 111 16.60 -7.38 -10.39
CA THR A 111 17.56 -7.77 -9.35
C THR A 111 18.75 -6.83 -9.17
N GLY A 112 18.93 -6.40 -7.93
CA GLY A 112 20.05 -5.57 -7.49
C GLY A 112 19.96 -4.11 -7.94
N SER A 113 18.79 -3.67 -8.43
CA SER A 113 18.52 -2.28 -8.78
C SER A 113 18.02 -1.50 -7.57
N SER A 114 17.59 -0.27 -7.78
CA SER A 114 16.85 0.54 -6.80
C SER A 114 15.87 1.46 -7.52
N LEU A 115 14.70 1.67 -6.91
CA LEU A 115 13.68 2.57 -7.41
C LEU A 115 13.25 3.56 -6.34
N THR A 116 13.41 4.85 -6.62
CA THR A 116 12.92 5.95 -5.78
C THR A 116 11.89 6.75 -6.55
N VAL A 117 10.71 6.95 -5.96
CA VAL A 117 9.58 7.67 -6.55
C VAL A 117 9.10 8.73 -5.58
N VAL A 118 9.08 9.98 -6.02
CA VAL A 118 8.76 11.13 -5.17
C VAL A 118 7.80 12.06 -5.89
N ALA A 119 6.75 12.48 -5.21
CA ALA A 119 5.81 13.51 -5.71
C ALA A 119 5.28 13.20 -7.12
N SER A 120 5.03 11.92 -7.43
CA SER A 120 4.74 11.46 -8.79
C SER A 120 3.37 10.80 -8.88
N GLN A 121 2.82 10.72 -10.10
CA GLN A 121 1.47 10.25 -10.37
C GLN A 121 1.50 9.08 -11.36
N PHE A 122 0.79 8.00 -11.04
CA PHE A 122 0.67 6.81 -11.88
C PHE A 122 -0.81 6.55 -12.14
N ARG A 123 -1.25 6.74 -13.38
CA ARG A 123 -2.65 6.61 -13.77
C ARG A 123 -2.86 5.59 -14.88
N ARG A 124 -3.81 4.69 -14.68
CA ARG A 124 -4.26 3.75 -15.73
C ARG A 124 -3.13 2.95 -16.38
N ASN A 125 -2.07 2.67 -15.62
CA ASN A 125 -1.01 1.80 -16.09
C ASN A 125 -1.43 0.35 -15.88
N LYS A 126 -0.97 -0.52 -16.79
CA LYS A 126 -1.42 -1.91 -16.83
C LYS A 126 -0.28 -2.89 -17.10
N SER A 127 -0.21 -3.96 -16.31
CA SER A 127 0.70 -5.09 -16.54
C SER A 127 0.18 -6.37 -15.89
N GLY A 128 0.91 -7.48 -16.02
CA GLY A 128 0.63 -8.69 -15.24
C GLY A 128 0.97 -8.52 -13.76
N TYR A 129 2.21 -8.15 -13.45
CA TYR A 129 2.70 -7.91 -12.09
C TYR A 129 2.85 -6.41 -11.84
N GLY A 130 2.17 -5.85 -10.83
CA GLY A 130 2.31 -4.44 -10.47
C GLY A 130 1.90 -3.50 -11.60
N GLY A 131 0.60 -3.20 -11.72
CA GLY A 131 0.06 -2.52 -12.91
C GLY A 131 0.79 -1.23 -13.31
N ALA A 132 1.29 -0.47 -12.34
CA ALA A 132 2.18 0.66 -12.57
C ALA A 132 3.65 0.30 -12.39
N ILE A 133 4.01 -0.21 -11.21
CA ILE A 133 5.40 -0.42 -10.80
C ILE A 133 5.63 -1.88 -10.45
N TYR A 134 6.73 -2.44 -10.94
CA TYR A 134 7.28 -3.69 -10.45
C TYR A 134 8.74 -3.56 -10.02
N SER A 135 9.04 -4.01 -8.80
CA SER A 135 10.39 -4.05 -8.24
C SER A 135 10.77 -5.48 -7.85
N LEU A 136 11.76 -6.05 -8.53
CA LEU A 136 12.26 -7.40 -8.25
C LEU A 136 13.62 -7.33 -7.55
N TRP A 137 13.71 -7.93 -6.36
CA TRP A 137 14.91 -8.01 -5.51
C TRP A 137 15.67 -6.68 -5.49
N SER A 138 14.94 -5.61 -5.21
CA SER A 138 15.42 -4.22 -5.28
C SER A 138 14.67 -3.37 -4.26
N PRO A 139 15.35 -2.47 -3.51
CA PRO A 139 14.69 -1.55 -2.62
C PRO A 139 13.75 -0.62 -3.39
N LEU A 140 12.63 -0.31 -2.76
CA LEU A 140 11.59 0.55 -3.31
C LEU A 140 11.26 1.62 -2.28
N HIS A 141 11.46 2.89 -2.65
CA HIS A 141 11.10 4.04 -1.81
C HIS A 141 10.11 4.91 -2.55
N ILE A 142 8.90 5.05 -2.00
CA ILE A 142 7.81 5.84 -2.57
C ILE A 142 7.38 6.88 -1.55
N VAL A 143 7.40 8.15 -1.97
CA VAL A 143 7.06 9.27 -1.09
C VAL A 143 6.09 10.21 -1.79
N ASN A 144 5.02 10.59 -1.10
CA ASN A 144 4.06 11.61 -1.52
C ASN A 144 3.55 11.40 -2.96
N SER A 145 3.29 10.16 -3.35
CA SER A 145 2.91 9.80 -4.71
C SER A 145 1.49 9.26 -4.79
N GLU A 146 0.90 9.31 -5.98
CA GLU A 146 -0.48 8.91 -6.24
C GLU A 146 -0.54 7.76 -7.26
N PHE A 147 -1.30 6.72 -6.95
CA PHE A 147 -1.57 5.57 -7.81
C PHE A 147 -3.07 5.42 -7.98
N THR A 148 -3.56 5.76 -9.17
CA THR A 148 -5.00 5.81 -9.45
C THR A 148 -5.37 4.98 -10.67
N ASP A 149 -6.39 4.14 -10.53
CA ASP A 149 -6.95 3.32 -11.62
C ASP A 149 -5.92 2.41 -12.33
N ASN A 150 -4.84 2.00 -11.65
CA ASN A 150 -3.89 1.05 -12.22
C ASN A 150 -4.42 -0.38 -12.10
N SER A 151 -4.04 -1.26 -13.03
CA SER A 151 -4.56 -2.63 -13.05
C SER A 151 -3.52 -3.70 -13.30
N ALA A 152 -3.63 -4.80 -12.56
CA ALA A 152 -2.93 -6.05 -12.81
C ALA A 152 -3.90 -7.10 -13.38
N PHE A 153 -3.54 -7.77 -14.49
CA PHE A 153 -4.46 -8.68 -15.20
C PHE A 153 -4.08 -10.17 -15.15
N VAL A 154 -3.04 -10.54 -14.39
CA VAL A 154 -2.69 -11.95 -14.15
C VAL A 154 -2.71 -12.24 -12.65
N ASP A 155 -2.87 -13.51 -12.32
CA ASP A 155 -3.15 -13.96 -10.96
C ASP A 155 -2.00 -13.67 -9.98
N SER A 156 -2.36 -13.30 -8.75
CA SER A 156 -1.49 -13.13 -7.57
C SER A 156 -0.66 -11.84 -7.49
N ASN A 157 -1.16 -10.71 -7.99
CA ASN A 157 -0.33 -9.49 -8.13
C ASN A 157 -1.01 -8.18 -7.75
N GLY A 158 -0.18 -7.18 -7.41
CA GLY A 158 -0.66 -5.87 -6.98
C GLY A 158 -1.18 -5.00 -8.13
N GLY A 159 -2.35 -4.39 -7.96
CA GLY A 159 -2.99 -3.60 -9.03
C GLY A 159 -2.19 -2.37 -9.47
N ALA A 160 -1.52 -1.69 -8.53
CA ALA A 160 -0.58 -0.62 -8.82
C ALA A 160 0.88 -1.06 -8.66
N ILE A 161 1.22 -1.70 -7.54
CA ILE A 161 2.60 -2.02 -7.18
C ILE A 161 2.75 -3.51 -6.93
N GLY A 162 3.74 -4.13 -7.57
CA GLY A 162 4.23 -5.45 -7.22
C GLY A 162 5.68 -5.39 -6.75
N THR A 163 5.99 -6.08 -5.65
CA THR A 163 7.37 -6.38 -5.27
C THR A 163 7.55 -7.87 -5.07
N ASP A 164 8.76 -8.33 -5.31
CA ASP A 164 9.22 -9.65 -4.95
C ASP A 164 10.64 -9.47 -4.44
N GLY A 165 10.81 -9.37 -3.11
CA GLY A 165 12.07 -9.08 -2.43
C GLY A 165 12.53 -7.62 -2.50
N ALA A 166 13.40 -7.23 -1.57
CA ALA A 166 13.92 -5.88 -1.44
C ALA A 166 15.44 -5.83 -1.29
N LEU A 167 16.16 -6.87 -1.71
CA LEU A 167 17.61 -7.05 -1.54
C LEU A 167 18.41 -5.74 -1.60
N ASP A 168 19.12 -5.40 -0.53
CA ASP A 168 20.01 -4.24 -0.49
C ASP A 168 21.20 -4.43 -1.46
N PRO A 169 21.41 -3.54 -2.46
CA PRO A 169 22.55 -3.61 -3.37
C PRO A 169 23.93 -3.59 -2.68
N ALA A 170 24.02 -3.07 -1.45
CA ALA A 170 25.22 -3.04 -0.63
C ALA A 170 25.53 -4.40 0.03
N TYR A 171 24.51 -5.23 0.30
CA TYR A 171 24.64 -6.54 0.93
C TYR A 171 24.59 -7.65 -0.13
N ARG A 172 25.73 -7.78 -0.80
CA ARG A 172 26.04 -8.84 -1.74
C ARG A 172 26.52 -10.06 -0.96
N ASN A 173 25.82 -11.20 -1.00
CA ASN A 173 26.52 -12.46 -0.79
C ASN A 173 26.10 -13.55 -1.79
N PRO A 174 27.01 -14.08 -2.62
CA PRO A 174 26.75 -15.26 -3.42
C PRO A 174 26.91 -16.51 -2.53
N HIS A 175 25.82 -17.24 -2.32
CA HIS A 175 25.83 -18.67 -1.98
C HIS A 175 26.20 -19.15 -0.55
N ASP A 176 26.39 -18.32 0.48
CA ASP A 176 26.66 -18.84 1.84
C ASP A 176 25.98 -18.07 3.00
N GLY A 177 24.66 -18.15 3.08
CA GLY A 177 23.96 -18.24 4.37
C GLY A 177 23.89 -16.98 5.25
N VAL A 178 22.67 -16.47 5.36
CA VAL A 178 22.20 -15.40 6.26
C VAL A 178 22.70 -14.01 5.90
N ASP A 179 21.95 -13.33 5.02
CA ASP A 179 22.01 -11.88 4.93
C ASP A 179 21.72 -11.32 6.33
N THR A 180 22.65 -10.53 6.87
CA THR A 180 22.54 -9.96 8.23
C THR A 180 21.88 -8.58 8.23
N ALA A 181 21.69 -7.99 7.05
CA ALA A 181 20.95 -6.75 6.83
C ALA A 181 20.11 -6.90 5.56
N GLY A 182 18.81 -6.59 5.66
CA GLY A 182 17.88 -6.63 4.54
C GLY A 182 17.64 -5.25 3.96
N GLY A 183 17.13 -5.19 2.75
CA GLY A 183 16.66 -3.94 2.18
C GLY A 183 15.24 -3.61 2.63
N THR A 184 14.65 -2.60 2.00
CA THR A 184 13.38 -2.03 2.47
C THR A 184 12.46 -1.69 1.30
N VAL A 185 11.19 -2.05 1.46
CA VAL A 185 10.08 -1.46 0.71
C VAL A 185 9.42 -0.43 1.62
N GLU A 186 9.55 0.84 1.27
CA GLU A 186 9.02 1.96 2.05
C GLU A 186 8.04 2.77 1.20
N ILE A 187 6.84 2.97 1.74
CA ILE A 187 5.80 3.78 1.13
C ILE A 187 5.30 4.78 2.17
N CYS A 188 5.53 6.07 1.90
CA CYS A 188 5.23 7.15 2.82
C CYS A 188 4.36 8.23 2.18
N GLY A 189 3.34 8.72 2.89
CA GLY A 189 2.57 9.90 2.47
C GLY A 189 1.80 9.73 1.16
N SER A 190 1.58 8.49 0.72
CA SER A 190 1.13 8.18 -0.65
C SER A 190 -0.33 7.70 -0.68
N ARG A 191 -0.98 7.86 -1.83
CA ARG A 191 -2.38 7.49 -2.03
C ARG A 191 -2.56 6.43 -3.11
N PHE A 192 -3.37 5.43 -2.81
CA PHE A 192 -3.74 4.33 -3.70
C PHE A 192 -5.25 4.31 -3.84
N GLN A 193 -5.75 4.68 -5.01
CA GLN A 193 -7.17 4.83 -5.25
C GLN A 193 -7.63 4.00 -6.44
N ASN A 194 -8.70 3.21 -6.24
CA ASN A 194 -9.40 2.49 -7.31
C ASN A 194 -8.51 1.60 -8.19
N ASN A 195 -7.42 1.07 -7.63
CA ASN A 195 -6.60 0.10 -8.34
C ASN A 195 -7.25 -1.28 -8.26
N GLU A 196 -7.06 -2.05 -9.32
CA GLU A 196 -7.71 -3.34 -9.50
C GLU A 196 -6.68 -4.45 -9.74
N ALA A 197 -6.91 -5.60 -9.12
CA ALA A 197 -6.14 -6.80 -9.39
C ALA A 197 -6.97 -8.07 -9.26
N TYR A 198 -6.32 -9.20 -9.57
CA TYR A 198 -6.83 -10.54 -9.39
C TYR A 198 -5.84 -11.36 -8.55
N GLY A 199 -6.36 -12.09 -7.56
CA GLY A 199 -5.57 -13.00 -6.72
C GLY A 199 -4.90 -12.37 -5.49
N ALA A 200 -4.13 -11.28 -5.60
CA ALA A 200 -3.47 -10.69 -4.42
C ALA A 200 -3.18 -9.17 -4.47
N GLY A 201 -3.73 -8.39 -3.53
CA GLY A 201 -3.43 -6.96 -3.37
C GLY A 201 -4.10 -6.05 -4.41
N GLY A 202 -5.29 -5.52 -4.13
CA GLY A 202 -5.98 -4.64 -5.10
C GLY A 202 -5.17 -3.38 -5.47
N ALA A 203 -4.52 -2.74 -4.50
CA ALA A 203 -3.55 -1.68 -4.70
C ALA A 203 -2.12 -2.20 -4.84
N ALA A 204 -1.67 -3.04 -3.90
CA ALA A 204 -0.28 -3.45 -3.87
C ALA A 204 -0.11 -4.88 -3.36
N PHE A 205 0.81 -5.58 -3.99
CA PHE A 205 1.38 -6.84 -3.54
C PHE A 205 2.82 -6.56 -3.14
N LEU A 206 3.09 -6.59 -1.84
CA LEU A 206 4.39 -6.28 -1.25
C LEU A 206 4.95 -7.56 -0.62
N TRP A 207 5.72 -8.29 -1.40
CA TRP A 207 6.44 -9.47 -0.94
C TRP A 207 7.90 -9.13 -0.70
N VAL A 208 8.40 -9.50 0.47
CA VAL A 208 9.81 -9.36 0.85
C VAL A 208 10.36 -10.69 1.39
N TYR A 209 11.67 -10.80 1.60
CA TYR A 209 12.29 -11.98 2.20
C TYR A 209 13.12 -11.55 3.41
N PRO A 210 12.93 -12.14 4.61
CA PRO A 210 13.70 -11.71 5.77
C PRO A 210 15.21 -11.87 5.48
N PRO A 211 16.05 -10.91 5.90
CA PRO A 211 15.78 -9.80 6.82
C PRO A 211 15.17 -8.52 6.20
N ASP A 212 14.67 -8.55 4.96
CA ASP A 212 13.97 -7.40 4.36
C ASP A 212 12.72 -7.01 5.16
N LYS A 213 12.32 -5.75 5.04
CA LYS A 213 11.16 -5.18 5.74
C LYS A 213 10.26 -4.33 4.86
N VAL A 214 9.01 -4.18 5.30
CA VAL A 214 8.03 -3.29 4.69
C VAL A 214 7.59 -2.22 5.69
N ILE A 215 7.64 -0.96 5.26
CA ILE A 215 7.19 0.19 6.02
C ILE A 215 6.12 0.93 5.21
N ILE A 216 4.91 1.03 5.76
CA ILE A 216 3.81 1.81 5.21
C ILE A 216 3.46 2.90 6.22
N ASP A 217 3.69 4.16 5.86
CA ASP A 217 3.54 5.28 6.79
C ASP A 217 2.73 6.42 6.18
N ARG A 218 1.68 6.86 6.89
CA ARG A 218 0.84 8.00 6.48
C ARG A 218 0.26 7.87 5.07
N CYS A 219 -0.17 6.67 4.71
CA CYS A 219 -0.77 6.38 3.40
C CYS A 219 -2.31 6.36 3.45
N THR A 220 -2.95 6.63 2.31
CA THR A 220 -4.39 6.41 2.12
C THR A 220 -4.58 5.34 1.04
N VAL A 221 -5.20 4.22 1.41
CA VAL A 221 -5.50 3.09 0.53
C VAL A 221 -7.01 2.93 0.45
N GLU A 222 -7.61 3.32 -0.67
CA GLU A 222 -9.06 3.43 -0.75
C GLU A 222 -9.68 2.94 -2.06
N GLY A 223 -10.87 2.36 -1.94
CA GLY A 223 -11.67 1.95 -3.10
C GLY A 223 -11.00 0.92 -4.01
N ASN A 224 -9.91 0.28 -3.57
CA ASN A 224 -9.21 -0.70 -4.37
C ASN A 224 -9.98 -2.03 -4.35
N THR A 225 -9.91 -2.76 -5.44
CA THR A 225 -10.68 -3.98 -5.66
C THR A 225 -9.78 -5.15 -5.98
N LEU A 226 -10.11 -6.31 -5.42
CA LEU A 226 -9.43 -7.57 -5.71
C LEU A 226 -10.45 -8.66 -6.00
N GLY A 227 -10.49 -9.07 -7.26
CA GLY A 227 -11.22 -10.26 -7.70
C GLY A 227 -10.48 -11.55 -7.32
N LYS A 228 -11.19 -12.68 -7.41
CA LYS A 228 -10.53 -14.00 -7.49
C LYS A 228 -9.58 -14.05 -8.69
N ASP A 229 -8.82 -15.13 -8.87
CA ASP A 229 -8.01 -15.27 -10.10
C ASP A 229 -8.84 -15.01 -11.37
N SER A 230 -8.18 -14.74 -12.49
CA SER A 230 -8.83 -14.43 -13.78
C SER A 230 -9.81 -15.52 -14.25
N GLY A 231 -9.70 -16.74 -13.71
CA GLY A 231 -10.62 -17.86 -13.91
C GLY A 231 -11.80 -17.96 -12.92
N GLY A 232 -11.83 -17.14 -11.87
CA GLY A 232 -12.91 -17.03 -10.88
C GLY A 232 -12.97 -18.16 -9.84
N THR A 233 -11.94 -19.00 -9.75
CA THR A 233 -11.91 -20.18 -8.85
C THR A 233 -10.88 -20.08 -7.73
N GLY A 234 -9.96 -19.12 -7.83
CA GLY A 234 -8.88 -18.89 -6.90
C GLY A 234 -9.27 -18.10 -5.64
N VAL A 235 -8.25 -17.62 -4.94
CA VAL A 235 -8.38 -16.87 -3.68
C VAL A 235 -7.91 -15.44 -3.92
N ALA A 236 -8.68 -14.47 -3.43
CA ALA A 236 -8.36 -13.05 -3.40
C ALA A 236 -7.82 -12.65 -2.01
N LEU A 237 -6.54 -12.33 -1.93
CA LEU A 237 -5.83 -11.99 -0.71
C LEU A 237 -5.51 -10.49 -0.65
N GLY A 238 -6.28 -9.72 0.13
CA GLY A 238 -5.99 -8.29 0.39
C GLY A 238 -6.64 -7.34 -0.62
N GLY A 239 -7.89 -6.94 -0.40
CA GLY A 239 -8.62 -6.02 -1.29
C GLY A 239 -7.94 -4.65 -1.45
N GLY A 240 -7.31 -4.14 -0.39
CA GLY A 240 -6.41 -2.99 -0.47
C GLY A 240 -4.98 -3.43 -0.75
N MET A 241 -4.33 -4.12 0.19
CA MET A 241 -2.95 -4.57 -0.01
C MET A 241 -2.74 -5.99 0.49
N ARG A 242 -1.77 -6.70 -0.10
CA ARG A 242 -1.15 -7.87 0.49
C ARG A 242 0.29 -7.55 0.85
N VAL A 243 0.66 -7.78 2.10
CA VAL A 243 2.02 -7.54 2.60
C VAL A 243 2.51 -8.79 3.32
N SER A 244 3.66 -9.32 2.94
CA SER A 244 4.05 -10.68 3.35
C SER A 244 5.55 -10.87 3.56
N ASN A 245 5.86 -11.80 4.47
CA ASN A 245 7.14 -12.50 4.57
C ASN A 245 8.33 -11.62 5.03
N GLY A 246 8.10 -10.69 5.96
CA GLY A 246 9.16 -9.90 6.60
C GLY A 246 8.66 -9.12 7.82
N GLU A 247 9.53 -8.26 8.36
CA GLU A 247 9.12 -7.30 9.38
C GLU A 247 8.21 -6.24 8.73
N ILE A 248 6.99 -6.09 9.24
CA ILE A 248 5.97 -5.22 8.64
C ILE A 248 5.54 -4.17 9.67
N THR A 249 5.68 -2.90 9.30
CA THR A 249 5.21 -1.77 10.09
C THR A 249 4.23 -0.92 9.29
N ILE A 250 3.06 -0.68 9.88
CA ILE A 250 2.03 0.20 9.34
C ILE A 250 1.72 1.30 10.35
N LYS A 251 1.84 2.56 9.95
CA LYS A 251 1.65 3.71 10.84
C LYS A 251 0.87 4.81 10.16
N GLY A 252 0.00 5.51 10.89
CA GLY A 252 -0.63 6.72 10.39
C GLY A 252 -1.56 6.51 9.18
N THR A 253 -1.93 5.27 8.87
CA THR A 253 -2.43 4.88 7.54
C THR A 253 -3.92 4.59 7.58
N SER A 254 -4.62 4.96 6.51
CA SER A 254 -6.05 4.72 6.34
C SER A 254 -6.33 3.70 5.23
N PHE A 255 -7.03 2.63 5.56
CA PHE A 255 -7.61 1.67 4.63
C PHE A 255 -9.13 1.87 4.58
N LEU A 256 -9.64 2.38 3.46
CA LEU A 256 -11.02 2.84 3.35
C LEU A 256 -11.75 2.16 2.20
N SER A 257 -12.85 1.48 2.47
CA SER A 257 -13.75 0.97 1.43
C SER A 257 -13.08 0.08 0.38
N ASN A 258 -12.00 -0.62 0.74
CA ASN A 258 -11.39 -1.60 -0.15
C ASN A 258 -12.21 -2.90 -0.14
N ILE A 259 -12.24 -3.58 -1.28
CA ILE A 259 -13.07 -4.77 -1.48
C ILE A 259 -12.19 -5.91 -1.96
N GLY A 260 -12.13 -6.99 -1.18
CA GLY A 260 -11.55 -8.26 -1.58
C GLY A 260 -12.63 -9.33 -1.68
N GLU A 261 -12.57 -10.17 -2.71
CA GLU A 261 -13.58 -11.21 -2.86
C GLU A 261 -13.53 -12.28 -1.77
N THR A 262 -12.36 -12.62 -1.23
CA THR A 262 -12.26 -13.68 -0.21
C THR A 262 -11.68 -13.23 1.12
N HIS A 263 -10.40 -12.84 1.20
CA HIS A 263 -9.72 -12.69 2.49
C HIS A 263 -9.06 -11.33 2.61
N GLY A 264 -9.27 -10.64 3.73
CA GLY A 264 -8.64 -9.36 4.00
C GLY A 264 -9.20 -8.26 3.10
N GLY A 265 -10.41 -7.78 3.38
CA GLY A 265 -11.03 -6.75 2.52
C GLY A 265 -10.18 -5.49 2.39
N GLY A 266 -9.50 -5.08 3.46
CA GLY A 266 -8.51 -4.01 3.45
C GLY A 266 -7.10 -4.54 3.22
N LEU A 267 -6.68 -5.52 4.02
CA LEU A 267 -5.29 -5.94 4.09
C LEU A 267 -5.19 -7.44 4.32
N TYR A 268 -4.25 -8.08 3.64
CA TYR A 268 -3.79 -9.42 3.96
C TYR A 268 -2.34 -9.33 4.48
N LEU A 269 -2.10 -9.86 5.67
CA LEU A 269 -0.80 -9.84 6.33
C LEU A 269 -0.28 -11.25 6.56
N ASP A 270 0.97 -11.47 6.18
CA ASP A 270 1.76 -12.64 6.58
C ASP A 270 3.00 -12.17 7.34
N CYS A 271 2.89 -12.20 8.68
CA CYS A 271 3.81 -11.56 9.60
C CYS A 271 4.93 -12.51 10.03
N GLU A 272 6.18 -12.09 9.83
CA GLU A 272 7.36 -12.83 10.30
C GLU A 272 8.41 -11.87 10.90
N PRO A 273 8.58 -11.81 12.24
CA PRO A 273 7.85 -12.56 13.28
C PRO A 273 6.50 -11.94 13.66
N THR A 274 6.32 -10.63 13.52
CA THR A 274 5.10 -9.90 13.94
C THR A 274 4.86 -8.70 13.04
N CYS A 275 3.61 -8.29 12.87
CA CYS A 275 3.27 -7.01 12.24
C CYS A 275 2.87 -5.98 13.29
N THR A 276 3.40 -4.76 13.16
CA THR A 276 3.04 -3.63 14.02
C THR A 276 2.15 -2.66 13.27
N ILE A 277 0.99 -2.32 13.86
CA ILE A 277 0.03 -1.37 13.29
C ILE A 277 -0.28 -0.31 14.35
N THR A 278 -0.02 0.95 14.02
CA THR A 278 -0.22 2.06 14.97
C THR A 278 -0.92 3.25 14.35
N ASN A 279 -1.71 3.99 15.13
CA ASN A 279 -2.30 5.26 14.71
C ASN A 279 -2.98 5.17 13.34
N SER A 280 -3.75 4.11 13.11
CA SER A 280 -4.27 3.78 11.78
C SER A 280 -5.78 3.57 11.82
N THR A 281 -6.43 3.77 10.66
CA THR A 281 -7.87 3.65 10.52
C THR A 281 -8.22 2.60 9.45
N PHE A 282 -9.09 1.66 9.80
CA PHE A 282 -9.67 0.69 8.88
C PHE A 282 -11.18 0.90 8.86
N TYR A 283 -11.70 1.42 7.76
CA TYR A 283 -13.11 1.78 7.65
C TYR A 283 -13.79 1.16 6.44
N SER A 284 -14.94 0.52 6.65
CA SER A 284 -15.81 0.02 5.57
C SER A 284 -15.12 -0.92 4.57
N ASN A 285 -14.02 -1.56 4.95
CA ASN A 285 -13.37 -2.56 4.11
C ASN A 285 -14.20 -3.85 4.11
N LYS A 286 -14.21 -4.55 2.98
CA LYS A 286 -15.16 -5.63 2.73
C LYS A 286 -14.50 -6.89 2.16
N ALA A 287 -14.68 -8.02 2.84
CA ALA A 287 -14.49 -9.36 2.31
C ALA A 287 -15.85 -9.93 1.87
N THR A 288 -16.12 -10.01 0.56
CA THR A 288 -17.47 -10.32 0.05
C THR A 288 -17.86 -11.79 0.16
N ASP A 289 -16.90 -12.71 0.14
CA ASP A 289 -17.09 -14.16 0.18
C ASP A 289 -16.07 -14.88 1.08
N GLY A 290 -15.55 -14.20 2.11
CA GLY A 290 -14.69 -14.85 3.09
C GLY A 290 -14.52 -14.07 4.38
N TYR A 291 -13.29 -13.89 4.83
CA TYR A 291 -12.95 -13.59 6.22
C TYR A 291 -12.09 -12.34 6.36
N GLY A 292 -12.16 -11.67 7.51
CA GLY A 292 -11.30 -10.53 7.81
C GLY A 292 -11.64 -9.33 6.94
N GLY A 293 -12.73 -8.62 7.27
CA GLY A 293 -13.19 -7.51 6.43
C GLY A 293 -12.19 -6.36 6.38
N ALA A 294 -11.53 -6.06 7.50
CA ALA A 294 -10.40 -5.13 7.54
C ALA A 294 -9.09 -5.86 7.23
N ILE A 295 -8.72 -6.83 8.07
CA ILE A 295 -7.43 -7.54 7.99
C ILE A 295 -7.66 -9.04 8.11
N PHE A 296 -7.01 -9.79 7.23
CA PHE A 296 -6.73 -11.20 7.44
C PHE A 296 -5.24 -11.34 7.83
N GLY A 297 -4.95 -11.84 9.02
CA GLY A 297 -3.58 -12.01 9.49
C GLY A 297 -3.43 -12.34 10.98
N ASP A 298 -2.28 -12.88 11.33
CA ASP A 298 -1.91 -13.36 12.66
C ASP A 298 -0.73 -12.55 13.23
N LYS A 299 -0.40 -12.72 14.53
CA LYS A 299 0.77 -12.10 15.18
C LYS A 299 0.78 -10.57 15.10
N LEU A 300 -0.39 -9.96 15.31
CA LEU A 300 -0.61 -8.52 15.19
C LEU A 300 -0.35 -7.80 16.52
N ARG A 301 0.39 -6.68 16.44
CA ARG A 301 0.63 -5.75 17.54
C ARG A 301 0.01 -4.41 17.16
N VAL A 302 -1.13 -4.12 17.76
CA VAL A 302 -2.03 -3.04 17.34
C VAL A 302 -2.15 -2.03 18.48
N ASN A 303 -1.82 -0.77 18.22
CA ASN A 303 -1.89 0.31 19.22
C ASN A 303 -2.52 1.58 18.64
N ASN A 304 -3.51 2.16 19.32
CA ASN A 304 -4.18 3.38 18.84
C ASN A 304 -4.74 3.20 17.42
N VAL A 305 -5.56 2.17 17.19
CA VAL A 305 -6.14 1.87 15.87
C VAL A 305 -7.67 1.90 15.95
N THR A 306 -8.31 2.38 14.90
CA THR A 306 -9.79 2.37 14.77
C THR A 306 -10.20 1.41 13.67
N PHE A 307 -10.90 0.33 14.03
CA PHE A 307 -11.58 -0.57 13.09
C PHE A 307 -13.08 -0.31 13.13
N ALA A 308 -13.62 0.31 12.08
CA ALA A 308 -15.02 0.67 12.05
C ALA A 308 -15.76 0.22 10.77
N LYS A 309 -16.97 -0.30 10.94
CA LYS A 309 -17.89 -0.67 9.83
C LYS A 309 -17.31 -1.65 8.80
N ASN A 310 -16.27 -2.41 9.15
CA ASN A 310 -15.71 -3.40 8.23
C ASN A 310 -16.62 -4.64 8.19
N PHE A 311 -16.65 -5.32 7.04
CA PHE A 311 -17.56 -6.44 6.81
C PHE A 311 -16.84 -7.65 6.24
N ALA A 312 -17.14 -8.83 6.79
CA ALA A 312 -16.78 -10.11 6.21
C ALA A 312 -18.03 -10.99 6.08
N LYS A 313 -18.21 -11.69 4.95
CA LYS A 313 -19.31 -12.67 4.82
C LYS A 313 -19.20 -13.82 5.82
N GLY A 314 -17.97 -14.26 6.11
CA GLY A 314 -17.67 -15.28 7.11
C GLY A 314 -17.56 -14.68 8.52
N HIS A 315 -16.49 -15.02 9.21
CA HIS A 315 -16.10 -14.48 10.53
C HIS A 315 -15.11 -13.32 10.42
N GLY A 316 -15.01 -12.52 11.49
CA GLY A 316 -14.03 -11.46 11.61
C GLY A 316 -14.34 -10.29 10.70
N GLY A 317 -15.44 -9.57 10.98
CA GLY A 317 -15.81 -8.38 10.22
C GLY A 317 -14.69 -7.34 10.17
N ALA A 318 -13.92 -7.20 11.26
CA ALA A 318 -12.63 -6.51 11.23
C ALA A 318 -11.48 -7.49 10.98
N LEU A 319 -11.22 -8.37 11.94
CA LEU A 319 -10.01 -9.19 11.98
C LEU A 319 -10.35 -10.68 11.89
N PHE A 320 -9.70 -11.37 10.95
CA PHE A 320 -9.69 -12.81 10.93
C PHE A 320 -8.26 -13.34 10.97
N GLY A 321 -8.07 -14.41 11.74
CA GLY A 321 -6.80 -15.06 11.97
C GLY A 321 -6.81 -15.89 13.26
N GLY A 322 -5.64 -16.08 13.84
CA GLY A 322 -5.35 -16.77 15.10
C GLY A 322 -5.35 -15.85 16.33
N SER A 323 -4.87 -16.37 17.47
CA SER A 323 -5.01 -15.73 18.80
C SER A 323 -3.80 -14.91 19.27
N ASP A 324 -2.67 -14.91 18.56
CA ASP A 324 -1.51 -14.06 18.90
C ASP A 324 -1.74 -12.61 18.44
N TRP A 325 -2.76 -11.99 19.01
CA TRP A 325 -3.02 -10.57 18.84
C TRP A 325 -2.82 -9.85 20.17
N VAL A 326 -2.19 -8.69 20.09
CA VAL A 326 -2.07 -7.76 21.21
C VAL A 326 -2.66 -6.42 20.80
N PHE A 327 -3.73 -6.02 21.49
CA PHE A 327 -4.45 -4.78 21.23
C PHE A 327 -4.25 -3.81 22.38
N LYS A 328 -3.87 -2.57 22.06
CA LYS A 328 -3.77 -1.48 23.02
C LYS A 328 -4.48 -0.24 22.50
N ASN A 329 -5.17 0.48 23.38
CA ASN A 329 -5.77 1.77 23.05
C ASN A 329 -6.61 1.74 21.75
N THR A 330 -7.34 0.65 21.49
CA THR A 330 -7.90 0.33 20.16
C THR A 330 -9.42 0.28 20.20
N VAL A 331 -10.06 0.74 19.12
CA VAL A 331 -11.52 0.80 18.99
C VAL A 331 -11.99 -0.16 17.89
N PHE A 332 -12.93 -1.04 18.23
CA PHE A 332 -13.69 -1.85 17.29
C PHE A 332 -15.16 -1.40 17.31
N ALA A 333 -15.66 -0.83 16.21
CA ALA A 333 -16.99 -0.23 16.17
C ALA A 333 -17.78 -0.70 14.94
N ASP A 334 -18.94 -1.33 15.18
CA ASP A 334 -19.89 -1.72 14.13
C ASP A 334 -19.30 -2.55 12.99
N ASN A 335 -18.24 -3.30 13.28
CA ASN A 335 -17.77 -4.34 12.36
C ASN A 335 -18.78 -5.49 12.34
N LYS A 336 -18.98 -6.09 11.17
CA LYS A 336 -20.04 -7.07 10.97
C LYS A 336 -19.55 -8.32 10.26
N ALA A 337 -20.05 -9.45 10.75
CA ALA A 337 -19.85 -10.75 10.16
C ALA A 337 -21.19 -11.26 9.59
N GLY A 338 -21.18 -11.81 8.37
CA GLY A 338 -22.35 -12.31 7.66
C GLY A 338 -22.67 -13.78 7.92
N ASN A 339 -21.94 -14.44 8.82
CA ASN A 339 -22.12 -15.85 9.13
C ASN A 339 -23.48 -16.13 9.81
N PRO A 340 -24.03 -17.35 9.65
CA PRO A 340 -25.35 -17.69 10.18
C PRO A 340 -25.41 -17.87 11.70
N TRP A 341 -24.28 -17.86 12.41
CA TRP A 341 -24.22 -18.10 13.86
C TRP A 341 -24.29 -16.83 14.69
N GLY A 342 -24.20 -15.65 14.07
CA GLY A 342 -24.23 -14.39 14.79
C GLY A 342 -22.96 -14.13 15.63
N GLN A 343 -21.84 -14.78 15.27
CA GLN A 343 -20.59 -14.78 16.03
C GLN A 343 -19.46 -14.04 15.32
N ALA A 344 -18.40 -13.72 16.05
CA ALA A 344 -17.15 -13.12 15.56
C ALA A 344 -17.33 -11.86 14.69
N TYR A 345 -18.16 -10.92 15.14
CA TYR A 345 -18.49 -9.71 14.38
C TYR A 345 -17.27 -8.80 14.14
N SER A 346 -16.46 -8.58 15.17
CA SER A 346 -15.21 -7.82 15.02
C SER A 346 -14.03 -8.76 14.79
N CYS A 347 -13.77 -9.69 15.69
CA CYS A 347 -12.58 -10.54 15.67
C CYS A 347 -12.96 -12.03 15.63
N SER A 348 -12.21 -12.85 14.88
CA SER A 348 -12.40 -14.31 14.82
C SER A 348 -11.89 -15.08 16.04
N ALA A 349 -11.03 -14.43 16.83
CA ALA A 349 -10.46 -14.96 18.06
C ALA A 349 -10.35 -13.86 19.12
N THR A 350 -10.17 -14.27 20.36
CA THR A 350 -9.85 -13.36 21.46
C THR A 350 -8.35 -13.24 21.59
N GLY A 351 -7.83 -12.03 21.44
CA GLY A 351 -6.44 -11.68 21.70
C GLY A 351 -6.21 -11.24 23.15
N THR A 352 -5.09 -10.58 23.38
CA THR A 352 -4.69 -10.00 24.66
C THR A 352 -4.54 -8.49 24.58
N GLY A 353 -4.36 -7.84 25.73
CA GLY A 353 -4.07 -6.41 25.81
C GLY A 353 -5.02 -5.65 26.73
N ASP A 354 -5.06 -4.34 26.58
CA ASP A 354 -5.72 -3.41 27.49
C ASP A 354 -6.23 -2.15 26.76
N HIS A 355 -7.13 -1.40 27.41
CA HIS A 355 -7.72 -0.18 26.86
C HIS A 355 -8.35 -0.41 25.46
N VAL A 356 -9.21 -1.43 25.36
CA VAL A 356 -9.93 -1.75 24.12
C VAL A 356 -11.41 -1.48 24.32
N LEU A 357 -11.98 -0.72 23.39
CA LEU A 357 -13.43 -0.55 23.29
C LEU A 357 -13.95 -1.40 22.13
N GLN A 358 -15.04 -2.13 22.38
CA GLN A 358 -15.75 -2.88 21.36
C GLN A 358 -17.24 -2.56 21.40
N TRP A 359 -17.78 -2.17 20.25
CA TRP A 359 -19.19 -1.83 20.10
C TRP A 359 -19.77 -2.43 18.84
N VAL A 360 -20.97 -3.00 18.97
CA VAL A 360 -21.83 -3.38 17.84
C VAL A 360 -23.23 -2.91 18.17
N THR A 361 -23.77 -2.01 17.36
CA THR A 361 -25.06 -1.35 17.58
C THR A 361 -26.20 -2.35 17.69
N ASP A 362 -26.23 -3.37 16.83
CA ASP A 362 -27.26 -4.44 16.82
C ASP A 362 -27.36 -5.18 18.17
N PHE A 363 -26.25 -5.24 18.92
CA PHE A 363 -26.14 -5.96 20.19
C PHE A 363 -26.00 -5.04 21.41
N LYS A 364 -25.95 -3.73 21.19
CA LYS A 364 -25.61 -2.74 22.23
C LYS A 364 -24.34 -3.14 22.99
N GLY A 365 -23.36 -3.71 22.28
CA GLY A 365 -22.11 -4.23 22.83
C GLY A 365 -22.22 -5.55 23.62
N VAL A 366 -23.42 -6.09 23.85
CA VAL A 366 -23.63 -7.34 24.62
C VAL A 366 -23.92 -8.51 23.69
N GLY A 367 -23.00 -9.47 23.61
CA GLY A 367 -23.24 -10.75 22.93
C GLY A 367 -22.47 -10.99 21.63
N SER A 368 -21.66 -10.03 21.16
CA SER A 368 -20.63 -10.31 20.16
C SER A 368 -19.39 -10.91 20.83
N ASP A 369 -18.73 -11.89 20.20
CA ASP A 369 -17.47 -12.43 20.72
C ASP A 369 -16.43 -11.32 20.90
N PRO A 370 -15.75 -11.26 22.07
CA PRO A 370 -14.93 -10.11 22.38
C PRO A 370 -13.51 -10.28 21.83
N CYS A 371 -12.95 -9.21 21.27
CA CYS A 371 -11.59 -9.16 20.71
C CYS A 371 -10.50 -9.28 21.79
N ILE A 372 -10.82 -8.95 23.04
CA ILE A 372 -10.03 -9.24 24.26
C ILE A 372 -10.97 -9.77 25.34
N SER A 373 -10.48 -10.28 26.48
CA SER A 373 -11.38 -10.89 27.48
C SER A 373 -12.40 -9.92 28.11
N ASN A 374 -12.05 -8.65 28.30
CA ASN A 374 -12.90 -7.66 28.97
C ASN A 374 -12.82 -6.28 28.29
N PRO A 375 -13.35 -6.11 27.06
CA PRO A 375 -13.38 -4.82 26.40
C PRO A 375 -14.42 -3.90 27.06
N THR A 376 -14.22 -2.59 26.96
CA THR A 376 -15.26 -1.61 27.27
C THR A 376 -16.37 -1.73 26.22
N ALA A 377 -17.61 -1.95 26.66
CA ALA A 377 -18.78 -2.06 25.79
C ALA A 377 -19.64 -0.79 25.86
N ALA A 378 -19.31 0.20 25.04
CA ALA A 378 -20.05 1.46 24.94
C ALA A 378 -19.96 2.05 23.53
N ASP A 379 -21.00 2.78 23.10
CA ASP A 379 -21.01 3.42 21.79
C ASP A 379 -19.90 4.49 21.68
N PRO A 380 -18.92 4.33 20.78
CA PRO A 380 -17.81 5.26 20.65
C PRO A 380 -18.18 6.57 19.95
N LYS A 381 -19.42 6.73 19.46
CA LYS A 381 -19.93 7.95 18.83
C LYS A 381 -19.01 8.46 17.71
N LEU A 382 -18.53 7.54 16.88
CA LEU A 382 -17.64 7.85 15.79
C LEU A 382 -18.40 8.53 14.64
N ALA A 383 -17.79 9.56 14.06
CA ALA A 383 -18.25 10.13 12.79
C ALA A 383 -17.93 9.21 11.60
N ASP A 384 -18.26 9.66 10.38
CA ASP A 384 -17.71 9.07 9.16
C ASP A 384 -16.31 9.63 8.87
N PRO A 385 -15.47 8.93 8.09
CA PRO A 385 -14.16 9.45 7.70
C PRO A 385 -14.25 10.80 6.98
N ALA A 386 -13.39 11.73 7.36
CA ALA A 386 -13.30 13.06 6.76
C ALA A 386 -11.85 13.57 6.78
N ASP A 387 -11.62 14.68 6.08
CA ASP A 387 -10.40 15.48 6.27
C ASP A 387 -10.51 16.25 7.59
N ASN A 388 -9.89 15.69 8.64
CA ASN A 388 -9.82 16.31 9.96
C ASN A 388 -8.42 16.89 10.23
N GLY A 389 -7.68 17.23 9.17
CA GLY A 389 -6.26 17.60 9.20
C GLY A 389 -5.32 16.39 9.19
N GLY A 390 -4.04 16.64 8.91
CA GLY A 390 -3.04 15.59 8.71
C GLY A 390 -2.93 15.17 7.24
N ILE A 391 -2.34 13.99 6.99
CA ILE A 391 -2.08 13.48 5.62
C ILE A 391 -3.19 12.51 5.16
N THR A 392 -3.84 11.81 6.08
CA THR A 392 -4.80 10.75 5.79
C THR A 392 -6.19 11.11 6.33
N PHE A 393 -7.26 10.61 5.70
CA PHE A 393 -8.61 10.78 6.26
C PHE A 393 -8.74 10.00 7.56
N THR A 394 -9.43 10.57 8.53
CA THR A 394 -9.55 10.02 9.89
C THR A 394 -10.99 10.08 10.38
N ILE A 395 -11.26 9.43 11.51
CA ILE A 395 -12.59 9.37 12.13
C ILE A 395 -12.52 10.00 13.51
N LEU A 396 -13.16 11.17 13.69
CA LEU A 396 -13.25 11.83 14.99
C LEU A 396 -14.34 11.19 15.87
N PRO A 397 -14.08 10.98 17.17
CA PRO A 397 -15.13 10.69 18.14
C PRO A 397 -15.92 11.97 18.47
N GLY A 398 -17.23 11.80 18.68
CA GLY A 398 -18.13 12.89 19.04
C GLY A 398 -18.08 13.27 20.52
N ALA A 399 -18.78 14.35 20.87
CA ALA A 399 -18.85 14.87 22.23
C ALA A 399 -19.36 13.82 23.24
N GLY A 400 -18.66 13.71 24.38
CA GLY A 400 -18.97 12.74 25.43
C GLY A 400 -18.82 11.29 24.96
N SER A 401 -17.94 11.03 23.99
CA SER A 401 -17.58 9.67 23.61
C SER A 401 -16.86 8.96 24.77
N PRO A 402 -17.13 7.67 25.01
CA PRO A 402 -16.43 6.88 26.01
C PRO A 402 -14.95 6.60 25.67
N VAL A 403 -14.51 6.93 24.45
CA VAL A 403 -13.10 6.77 24.06
C VAL A 403 -12.21 7.89 24.60
N LEU A 404 -12.81 9.02 25.01
CA LEU A 404 -12.06 10.22 25.39
C LEU A 404 -11.28 10.02 26.69
N GLY A 405 -9.97 10.24 26.67
CA GLY A 405 -9.05 10.08 27.81
C GLY A 405 -9.03 8.68 28.43
N ALA A 406 -9.52 7.66 27.72
CA ALA A 406 -9.71 6.32 28.24
C ALA A 406 -8.51 5.38 27.98
N GLY A 407 -7.50 5.84 27.25
CA GLY A 407 -6.26 5.12 26.94
C GLY A 407 -5.10 5.51 27.85
N ALA A 408 -4.04 4.72 27.80
CA ALA A 408 -2.80 4.98 28.53
C ALA A 408 -1.59 4.37 27.81
N GLY A 409 -0.40 4.94 28.07
CA GLY A 409 0.86 4.50 27.46
C GLY A 409 0.86 4.65 25.93
N CYS A 410 0.23 5.72 25.44
CA CYS A 410 0.01 5.95 24.02
C CYS A 410 1.25 6.51 23.33
N GLU A 411 1.28 6.42 22.00
CA GLU A 411 2.26 7.17 21.20
C GLU A 411 2.10 8.69 21.43
N PRO A 412 3.17 9.48 21.32
CA PRO A 412 3.14 10.92 21.62
C PRO A 412 2.33 11.76 20.63
N VAL A 413 1.98 11.19 19.47
CA VAL A 413 1.16 11.83 18.45
C VAL A 413 0.11 10.87 17.90
N ASP A 414 -0.99 11.40 17.40
CA ASP A 414 -2.06 10.67 16.74
C ASP A 414 -1.82 10.44 15.24
N GLN A 415 -2.78 9.84 14.54
CA GLN A 415 -2.71 9.56 13.09
C GLN A 415 -2.44 10.82 12.24
N ARG A 416 -2.87 11.99 12.70
CA ARG A 416 -2.73 13.27 12.00
C ARG A 416 -1.42 13.98 12.36
N GLY A 417 -0.66 13.43 13.32
CA GLY A 417 0.51 14.07 13.90
C GLY A 417 0.18 15.07 15.01
N GLN A 418 -1.05 15.07 15.55
CA GLN A 418 -1.41 15.92 16.68
C GLN A 418 -0.89 15.34 18.00
N PRO A 419 -0.40 16.15 18.94
CA PRO A 419 0.10 15.66 20.23
C PRO A 419 -0.97 14.90 21.04
N ARG A 420 -0.53 13.92 21.84
CA ARG A 420 -1.35 13.22 22.84
C ARG A 420 -0.80 13.42 24.25
N ASP A 421 -1.66 13.39 25.25
CA ASP A 421 -1.22 13.04 26.61
C ASP A 421 -0.98 11.53 26.67
N THR A 422 0.30 11.12 26.69
CA THR A 422 0.66 9.69 26.70
C THR A 422 0.15 8.94 27.95
N ALA A 423 -0.19 9.64 29.04
CA ALA A 423 -0.71 9.04 30.26
C ALA A 423 -2.23 8.84 30.26
N ALA A 424 -2.97 9.64 29.48
CA ALA A 424 -4.43 9.65 29.42
C ALA A 424 -4.91 10.10 28.03
N CYS A 425 -4.70 9.28 27.01
CA CYS A 425 -5.03 9.61 25.62
C CYS A 425 -6.41 9.07 25.21
N ASP A 426 -6.92 9.53 24.07
CA ASP A 426 -8.11 8.95 23.47
C ASP A 426 -7.82 7.57 22.85
N LEU A 427 -8.77 6.63 23.00
CA LEU A 427 -8.71 5.36 22.30
C LEU A 427 -8.88 5.56 20.79
N GLY A 428 -8.24 4.68 20.02
CA GLY A 428 -8.27 4.70 18.56
C GLY A 428 -7.24 5.64 17.97
N ALA A 429 -7.41 5.94 16.68
CA ALA A 429 -6.37 6.53 15.86
C ALA A 429 -6.15 8.04 16.05
N VAL A 430 -7.13 8.76 16.61
CA VAL A 430 -7.10 10.23 16.74
C VAL A 430 -7.29 10.68 18.18
N GLU A 431 -6.77 11.86 18.48
CA GLU A 431 -6.97 12.59 19.74
C GLU A 431 -7.96 13.75 19.52
N VAL A 432 -8.90 13.97 20.44
CA VAL A 432 -9.71 15.19 20.48
C VAL A 432 -9.01 16.21 21.40
N PRO A 433 -8.72 17.42 20.89
CA PRO A 433 -8.05 18.47 21.68
C PRO A 433 -8.79 18.94 22.93
#